data_AF-A0A811ULV8-F1
#
_entry.id   AF-A0A811ULV8-F1
#
_cell.length_a   1.000
_cell.length_b   1.000
_cell.length_c   1.000
_cell.angle_alpha   90.00
_cell.angle_beta   90.00
_cell.angle_gamma   90.00
#
_symmetry.space_group_name_H-M   'P 1'
#
loop_
_entity.id
_entity.type
_entity.pdbx_description
1 polymer ?
#
loop_
_entity_poly.entity_id
_entity_poly.type
_entity_poly.pdbx_seq_one_letter_code
_entity_poly.pdbx_strand_id
1 'polypeptide(L)'
;MICGRIAFDHFEDHVGFLHFHFDEEHYMQFLYLCFAYLFGSFTTLPNFWCFLFFGMIFLAELSAIIIQMMSVLTALFDEYEQLRTKKSRITIALSLLMLAVSIYFCTKKGFEHLDLLPNIVILSHLIISIVLLLMTTWIYGRERFQCDLQFMLGKTITSFKIFLIRFLTPAFFVLSFIQTLYFLERDNSPTALVIVSQCVIYAIAPAYMIYKVCQTNGTLRNRLKQCFAPHDWHPVDADNRRFYEEIMGVSEMLVMDGGEENCAVNA
;
A
#
# COMPACT_ATOMS: atom_id res chain seq x y z
N MET A 1 7.06 -11.19 -22.52
CA MET A 1 6.31 -12.41 -22.91
C MET A 1 6.98 -13.21 -24.02
N ILE A 2 7.55 -12.60 -25.07
CA ILE A 2 8.14 -13.35 -26.20
C ILE A 2 9.43 -14.10 -25.82
N CYS A 3 10.36 -13.49 -25.06
CA CYS A 3 11.54 -14.21 -24.56
C CYS A 3 11.20 -15.31 -23.53
N GLY A 4 10.08 -15.15 -22.81
CA GLY A 4 9.60 -16.18 -21.88
C GLY A 4 9.09 -17.42 -22.59
N ARG A 5 8.41 -17.27 -23.74
CA ARG A 5 7.98 -18.40 -24.58
C ARG A 5 9.14 -19.14 -25.22
N ILE A 6 10.17 -18.43 -25.69
CA ILE A 6 11.34 -19.08 -26.30
C ILE A 6 12.17 -19.85 -25.25
N ALA A 7 12.29 -19.31 -24.04
CA ALA A 7 12.91 -20.03 -22.93
C ALA A 7 12.06 -21.23 -22.46
N PHE A 8 10.72 -21.11 -22.54
CA PHE A 8 9.78 -22.18 -22.21
C PHE A 8 9.87 -23.34 -23.20
N ASP A 9 9.77 -23.07 -24.51
CA ASP A 9 9.86 -24.12 -25.55
C ASP A 9 11.20 -24.87 -25.47
N HIS A 10 12.31 -24.15 -25.22
CA HIS A 10 13.63 -24.77 -25.09
C HIS A 10 13.82 -25.54 -23.76
N PHE A 11 13.10 -25.15 -22.71
CA PHE A 11 13.06 -25.87 -21.43
C PHE A 11 12.20 -27.14 -21.53
N GLU A 12 11.04 -27.07 -22.20
CA GLU A 12 10.15 -28.21 -22.44
C GLU A 12 10.87 -29.29 -23.28
N ASP A 13 11.61 -28.90 -24.32
CA ASP A 13 12.34 -29.84 -25.18
C ASP A 13 13.49 -30.58 -24.46
N HIS A 14 14.13 -29.95 -23.47
CA HIS A 14 15.27 -30.55 -22.74
C HIS A 14 14.89 -31.21 -21.42
N VAL A 15 13.80 -30.79 -20.77
CA VAL A 15 13.38 -31.27 -19.44
C VAL A 15 12.06 -32.03 -19.50
N GLY A 16 11.32 -31.98 -20.61
CA GLY A 16 10.07 -32.72 -20.84
C GLY A 16 10.18 -34.26 -20.85
N PHE A 17 11.41 -34.81 -20.81
CA PHE A 17 11.65 -36.24 -20.58
C PHE A 17 11.75 -36.63 -19.09
N LEU A 18 11.78 -35.67 -18.16
CA LEU A 18 11.61 -35.95 -16.75
C LEU A 18 10.11 -36.09 -16.49
N HIS A 19 9.66 -37.32 -16.23
CA HIS A 19 8.27 -37.70 -15.96
C HIS A 19 7.74 -37.15 -14.61
N PHE A 20 8.07 -35.91 -14.26
CA PHE A 20 7.44 -35.14 -13.21
C PHE A 20 6.48 -34.17 -13.91
N HIS A 21 5.18 -34.45 -13.82
CA HIS A 21 4.17 -33.39 -13.95
C HIS A 21 4.55 -32.31 -12.95
N PHE A 22 5.19 -31.24 -13.42
CA PHE A 22 5.26 -30.01 -12.65
C PHE A 22 3.87 -29.43 -12.73
N ASP A 23 3.06 -29.67 -11.70
CA ASP A 23 1.79 -28.99 -11.55
C ASP A 23 2.07 -27.48 -11.63
N GLU A 24 1.45 -26.81 -12.60
CA GLU A 24 1.53 -25.36 -12.84
C GLU A 24 0.98 -24.52 -11.65
N GLU A 25 0.72 -25.14 -10.49
CA GLU A 25 0.02 -24.53 -9.36
C GLU A 25 0.78 -23.33 -8.76
N HIS A 26 2.11 -23.24 -8.93
CA HIS A 26 2.93 -22.23 -8.25
C HIS A 26 3.75 -21.36 -9.22
N TYR A 27 3.14 -20.28 -9.71
CA TYR A 27 3.73 -19.32 -10.67
C TYR A 27 5.12 -18.79 -10.26
N MET A 28 5.35 -18.59 -8.95
CA MET A 28 6.62 -18.07 -8.44
C MET A 28 7.75 -19.09 -8.56
N GLN A 29 7.49 -20.36 -8.23
CA GLN A 29 8.48 -21.44 -8.33
C GLN A 29 8.90 -21.67 -9.78
N PHE A 30 7.92 -21.67 -10.68
CA PHE A 30 8.14 -21.83 -12.11
C PHE A 30 9.09 -20.76 -12.67
N LEU A 31 8.89 -19.49 -12.29
CA LEU A 31 9.75 -18.38 -12.71
C LEU A 31 11.21 -18.60 -12.28
N TYR A 32 11.44 -18.94 -11.01
CA TYR A 32 12.79 -19.17 -10.48
C TYR A 32 13.49 -20.35 -11.14
N LEU A 33 12.76 -21.45 -11.39
CA LEU A 33 13.30 -22.64 -12.07
C LEU A 33 13.69 -22.33 -13.52
N CYS A 34 12.84 -21.61 -14.26
CA CYS A 34 13.13 -21.21 -15.64
C CYS A 34 14.38 -20.34 -15.74
N PHE A 35 14.52 -19.33 -14.87
CA PHE A 35 15.71 -18.47 -14.87
C PHE A 35 16.96 -19.21 -14.40
N ALA A 36 16.86 -20.09 -13.39
CA ALA A 36 17.98 -20.91 -12.96
C ALA A 36 18.51 -21.78 -14.10
N TYR A 37 17.60 -22.42 -14.85
CA TYR A 37 17.94 -23.24 -16.00
C TYR A 37 18.56 -22.41 -17.13
N LEU A 38 17.96 -21.25 -17.45
CA LEU A 38 18.47 -20.35 -18.48
C LEU A 38 19.92 -19.94 -18.19
N PHE A 39 20.24 -19.50 -16.98
CA PHE A 39 21.60 -19.11 -16.63
C PHE A 39 22.56 -20.32 -16.53
N GLY A 40 22.04 -21.49 -16.17
CA GLY A 40 22.78 -22.75 -16.21
C GLY A 40 23.20 -23.17 -17.62
N SER A 41 22.42 -22.79 -18.65
CA SER A 41 22.71 -23.10 -20.06
C SER A 41 23.81 -22.23 -20.68
N PHE A 42 24.25 -21.16 -20.00
CA PHE A 42 25.27 -20.26 -20.55
C PHE A 42 26.64 -20.92 -20.63
N THR A 43 27.29 -20.79 -21.79
CA THR A 43 28.61 -21.39 -22.06
C THR A 43 29.75 -20.69 -21.31
N THR A 44 29.55 -19.43 -20.89
CA THR A 44 30.55 -18.64 -20.16
C THR A 44 30.12 -18.43 -18.71
N LEU A 45 30.85 -19.02 -17.75
CA LEU A 45 30.69 -18.81 -16.30
C LEU A 45 29.23 -18.89 -15.79
N PRO A 46 28.49 -19.99 -16.03
CA PRO A 46 27.07 -20.10 -15.66
C PRO A 46 26.80 -19.87 -14.16
N ASN A 47 27.70 -20.37 -13.30
CA ASN A 47 27.60 -20.20 -11.85
C ASN A 47 27.67 -18.72 -11.41
N PHE A 48 28.47 -17.90 -12.10
CA PHE A 48 28.61 -16.50 -11.78
C PHE A 48 27.34 -15.71 -12.12
N TRP A 49 26.75 -15.97 -13.30
CA TRP A 49 25.50 -15.35 -13.73
C TRP A 49 24.32 -15.73 -12.84
N CYS A 50 24.25 -17.00 -12.46
CA CYS A 50 23.27 -17.51 -11.50
C CYS A 50 23.40 -16.78 -10.15
N PHE A 51 24.62 -16.68 -9.60
CA PHE A 51 24.87 -15.96 -8.35
C PHE A 51 24.47 -14.48 -8.41
N LEU A 52 24.82 -13.77 -9.49
CA LEU A 52 24.44 -12.36 -9.66
C LEU A 52 22.93 -12.17 -9.72
N PHE A 53 22.22 -13.04 -10.45
CA PHE A 53 20.78 -12.95 -10.59
C PHE A 53 20.05 -13.17 -9.25
N PHE A 54 20.36 -14.27 -8.55
CA PHE A 54 19.76 -14.55 -7.25
C PHE A 54 20.21 -13.54 -6.18
N GLY A 55 21.46 -13.08 -6.25
CA GLY A 55 21.97 -12.00 -5.39
C GLY A 55 21.21 -10.70 -5.58
N MET A 56 20.88 -10.33 -6.82
CA MET A 56 20.07 -9.14 -7.13
C MET A 56 18.67 -9.25 -6.52
N ILE A 57 17.97 -10.37 -6.74
CA ILE A 57 16.62 -10.58 -6.18
C ILE A 57 16.67 -10.57 -4.65
N PHE A 58 17.65 -11.27 -4.06
CA PHE A 58 17.84 -11.29 -2.61
C PHE A 58 18.04 -9.89 -2.03
N LEU A 59 18.91 -9.06 -2.64
CA LEU A 59 19.15 -7.69 -2.18
C LEU A 59 17.92 -6.80 -2.37
N ALA A 60 17.16 -6.97 -3.46
CA ALA A 60 15.93 -6.23 -3.71
C ALA A 60 14.87 -6.54 -2.63
N GLU A 61 14.61 -7.81 -2.36
CA GLU A 61 13.65 -8.24 -1.32
C GLU A 61 14.11 -7.84 0.09
N LEU A 62 15.42 -7.97 0.38
CA LEU A 62 15.99 -7.54 1.65
C LEU A 62 15.74 -6.04 1.89
N SER A 63 15.95 -5.22 0.87
CA SER A 63 15.71 -3.78 0.96
C SER A 63 14.23 -3.45 1.20
N ALA A 64 13.32 -4.17 0.52
CA ALA A 64 11.88 -4.00 0.69
C ALA A 64 11.41 -4.35 2.11
N ILE A 65 11.89 -5.46 2.69
CA ILE A 65 11.55 -5.88 4.06
C ILE A 65 12.07 -4.86 5.09
N ILE A 66 13.28 -4.33 4.90
CA ILE A 66 13.85 -3.31 5.80
C ILE A 66 12.97 -2.04 5.78
N ILE A 67 12.56 -1.58 4.59
CA ILE A 67 11.70 -0.39 4.45
C ILE A 67 10.35 -0.62 5.12
N GLN A 68 9.73 -1.79 4.91
CA GLN A 68 8.44 -2.13 5.53
C GLN A 68 8.55 -2.21 7.06
N MET A 69 9.59 -2.86 7.58
CA MET A 69 9.83 -2.93 9.02
C MET A 69 10.03 -1.54 9.63
N MET A 70 10.81 -0.68 8.96
CA MET A 70 11.02 0.70 9.39
C MET A 70 9.72 1.52 9.37
N SER A 71 8.88 1.34 8.34
CA SER A 71 7.58 2.03 8.27
C SER A 71 6.68 1.68 9.45
N VAL A 72 6.58 0.40 9.80
CA VAL A 72 5.79 -0.07 10.96
C VAL A 72 6.36 0.49 12.26
N LEU A 73 7.68 0.43 12.44
CA LEU A 73 8.34 0.94 13.65
C LEU A 73 8.16 2.44 13.80
N THR A 74 8.32 3.21 12.72
CA THR A 74 8.12 4.66 12.73
C THR A 74 6.69 5.00 13.10
N ALA A 75 5.69 4.37 12.47
CA ALA A 75 4.28 4.58 12.83
C ALA A 75 3.99 4.26 14.31
N LEU A 76 4.60 3.20 14.85
CA LEU A 76 4.43 2.83 16.25
C LEU A 76 5.07 3.85 17.22
N PHE A 77 6.27 4.36 16.89
CA PHE A 77 6.97 5.34 17.72
C PHE A 77 6.42 6.77 17.59
N ASP A 78 5.74 7.08 16.49
CA ASP A 78 5.05 8.36 16.31
C ASP A 78 3.75 8.42 17.12
N GLU A 79 3.03 7.30 17.27
CA GLU A 79 1.82 7.23 18.12
C GLU A 79 2.17 7.15 19.63
N TYR A 80 3.21 6.38 20.00
CA TYR A 80 3.54 6.13 21.39
C TYR A 80 4.95 6.61 21.77
N GLU A 81 5.05 7.82 22.30
CA GLU A 81 6.32 8.42 22.72
C GLU A 81 7.05 7.59 23.79
N GLN A 82 6.31 6.94 24.70
CA GLN A 82 6.87 6.06 25.74
C GLN A 82 7.68 4.89 25.17
N LEU A 83 7.27 4.38 24.00
CA LEU A 83 7.93 3.24 23.33
C LEU A 83 9.29 3.66 22.73
N ARG A 84 9.50 4.96 22.45
CA ARG A 84 10.75 5.48 21.88
C ARG A 84 11.97 5.20 22.78
N THR A 85 11.79 5.21 24.10
CA THR A 85 12.84 4.88 25.08
C THR A 85 13.32 3.42 24.99
N LYS A 86 12.50 2.52 24.46
CA LYS A 86 12.76 1.08 24.34
C LYS A 86 12.88 0.63 22.87
N LYS A 87 13.21 1.55 21.96
CA LYS A 87 13.26 1.32 20.50
C LYS A 87 13.99 0.04 20.10
N SER A 88 15.18 -0.20 20.67
CA SER A 88 15.98 -1.39 20.39
C SER A 88 15.26 -2.68 20.77
N ARG A 89 14.67 -2.75 21.97
CA ARG A 89 13.96 -3.95 22.45
C ARG A 89 12.74 -4.27 21.59
N ILE A 90 11.99 -3.24 21.19
CA ILE A 90 10.79 -3.40 20.35
C ILE A 90 11.17 -3.86 18.94
N THR A 91 12.25 -3.32 18.38
CA THR A 91 12.77 -3.74 17.07
C THR A 91 13.19 -5.21 17.09
N ILE A 92 13.91 -5.64 18.12
CA ILE A 92 14.30 -7.05 18.30
C ILE A 92 13.06 -7.93 18.45
N ALA A 93 12.10 -7.55 19.29
CA ALA A 93 10.87 -8.31 19.47
C ALA A 93 10.07 -8.47 18.15
N LEU A 94 9.94 -7.39 17.38
CA LEU A 94 9.27 -7.44 16.06
C LEU A 94 10.03 -8.35 15.09
N SER A 95 11.36 -8.27 15.04
CA SER A 95 12.18 -9.14 14.19
C SER A 95 12.07 -10.62 14.55
N LEU A 96 11.99 -10.96 15.84
CA LEU A 96 11.78 -12.32 16.31
C LEU A 96 10.38 -12.85 15.95
N LEU A 97 9.36 -11.99 16.02
CA LEU A 97 8.01 -12.34 15.58
C LEU A 97 7.97 -12.61 14.07
N MET A 98 8.62 -11.77 13.26
CA MET A 98 8.73 -11.99 11.81
C MET A 98 9.51 -13.27 11.49
N LEU A 99 10.56 -13.59 12.25
CA LEU A 99 11.30 -14.84 12.12
C LEU A 99 10.41 -16.06 12.40
N ALA A 100 9.60 -16.02 13.47
CA ALA A 100 8.69 -17.12 13.80
C ALA A 100 7.65 -17.36 12.69
N VAL A 101 7.08 -16.29 12.13
CA VAL A 101 6.16 -16.37 10.98
C VAL A 101 6.87 -16.91 9.74
N SER A 102 8.10 -16.48 9.47
CA SER A 102 8.90 -16.99 8.36
C SER A 102 9.16 -18.50 8.47
N ILE A 103 9.48 -19.00 9.68
CA ILE A 103 9.67 -20.43 9.92
C ILE A 103 8.41 -21.24 9.57
N TYR A 104 7.21 -20.71 9.86
CA TYR A 104 5.95 -21.36 9.46
C TYR A 104 5.84 -21.48 7.93
N PHE A 105 6.17 -20.42 7.19
CA PHE A 105 6.14 -20.42 5.72
C PHE A 105 7.20 -21.32 5.08
N CYS A 106 8.29 -21.63 5.78
CA CYS A 106 9.26 -22.65 5.34
C CYS A 106 8.73 -24.10 5.45
N THR A 107 7.57 -24.34 6.05
CA THR A 107 6.96 -25.69 6.09
C THR A 107 6.21 -26.00 4.80
N LYS A 108 6.03 -27.30 4.47
CA LYS A 108 5.26 -27.72 3.28
C LYS A 108 3.86 -27.09 3.22
N LYS A 109 3.18 -27.02 4.37
CA LYS A 109 1.85 -26.39 4.49
C LYS A 109 1.89 -24.88 4.40
N GLY A 110 2.93 -24.24 4.94
CA GLY A 110 3.14 -22.81 4.77
C GLY A 110 3.33 -22.43 3.31
N PHE A 111 4.09 -23.21 2.55
CA PHE A 111 4.33 -22.98 1.13
C PHE A 111 3.03 -23.03 0.30
N GLU A 112 2.13 -24.00 0.55
CA GLU A 112 0.81 -24.04 -0.09
C GLU A 112 -0.01 -22.74 0.15
N HIS A 113 0.15 -22.11 1.32
CA HIS A 113 -0.54 -20.86 1.64
C HIS A 113 0.10 -19.60 1.04
N LEU A 114 1.36 -19.67 0.59
CA LEU A 114 2.07 -18.51 0.02
C LEU A 114 1.46 -18.03 -1.29
N ASP A 115 0.74 -18.88 -2.00
CA ASP A 115 0.10 -18.50 -3.27
C ASP A 115 -1.19 -17.73 -3.08
N LEU A 116 -1.91 -18.01 -2.00
CA LEU A 116 -3.15 -17.31 -1.67
C LEU A 116 -2.89 -15.93 -1.06
N LEU A 117 -1.79 -15.79 -0.32
CA LEU A 117 -1.50 -14.62 0.50
C LEU A 117 -1.35 -13.30 -0.29
N PRO A 118 -0.65 -13.25 -1.44
CA PRO A 118 -0.52 -12.03 -2.24
C PRO A 118 -1.87 -11.48 -2.70
N ASN A 119 -2.78 -12.34 -3.18
CA ASN A 119 -4.11 -11.94 -3.64
C ASN A 119 -4.94 -11.31 -2.51
N ILE A 120 -4.83 -11.87 -1.30
CA ILE A 120 -5.47 -11.38 -0.07
C ILE A 120 -4.88 -10.01 0.32
N VAL A 121 -3.56 -9.87 0.30
CA VAL A 121 -2.87 -8.62 0.66
C VAL A 121 -3.17 -7.50 -0.34
N ILE A 122 -3.19 -7.80 -1.64
CA ILE A 122 -3.54 -6.81 -2.68
C ILE A 122 -4.97 -6.29 -2.45
N LEU A 123 -5.92 -7.19 -2.18
CA LEU A 123 -7.31 -6.80 -1.95
C LEU A 123 -7.45 -5.89 -0.71
N SER A 124 -6.79 -6.21 0.40
CA SER A 124 -6.82 -5.36 1.61
C SER A 124 -6.11 -4.02 1.39
N HIS A 125 -4.98 -4.01 0.69
CA HIS A 125 -4.26 -2.78 0.34
C HIS A 125 -5.11 -1.84 -0.51
N LEU A 126 -5.77 -2.35 -1.56
CA LEU A 126 -6.63 -1.54 -2.44
C LEU A 126 -7.78 -0.87 -1.67
N ILE A 127 -8.45 -1.61 -0.78
CA ILE A 127 -9.53 -1.04 0.03
C ILE A 127 -9.00 0.07 0.95
N ILE A 128 -7.89 -0.17 1.65
CA ILE A 128 -7.29 0.84 2.53
C ILE A 128 -6.87 2.08 1.74
N SER A 129 -6.27 1.90 0.55
CA SER A 129 -5.88 3.02 -0.32
C SER A 129 -7.07 3.82 -0.82
N ILE A 130 -8.18 3.16 -1.21
CA ILE A 130 -9.41 3.86 -1.63
C ILE A 130 -9.98 4.69 -0.48
N VAL A 131 -10.07 4.11 0.72
CA VAL A 131 -10.56 4.83 1.91
C VAL A 131 -9.65 6.02 2.23
N LEU A 132 -8.33 5.82 2.23
CA LEU A 132 -7.36 6.90 2.51
C LEU A 132 -7.47 8.03 1.47
N LEU A 133 -7.63 7.69 0.19
CA LEU A 133 -7.82 8.68 -0.87
C LEU A 133 -9.12 9.47 -0.68
N LEU A 134 -10.23 8.79 -0.39
CA LEU A 134 -11.51 9.45 -0.12
C LEU A 134 -11.43 10.37 1.10
N MET A 135 -10.77 9.92 2.17
CA MET A 135 -10.55 10.73 3.38
C MET A 135 -9.75 11.99 3.05
N THR A 136 -8.64 11.87 2.34
CA THR A 136 -7.75 13.00 2.01
C THR A 136 -8.36 13.97 1.00
N THR A 137 -9.12 13.51 0.02
CA THR A 137 -9.57 14.38 -1.09
C THR A 137 -11.01 14.87 -0.97
N TRP A 138 -11.89 14.16 -0.26
CA TRP A 138 -13.28 14.59 -0.02
C TRP A 138 -13.51 15.08 1.41
N ILE A 139 -13.05 14.36 2.43
CA ILE A 139 -13.35 14.70 3.83
C ILE A 139 -12.45 15.83 4.33
N TYR A 140 -11.14 15.73 4.09
CA TYR A 140 -10.20 16.81 4.41
C TYR A 140 -10.38 18.02 3.50
N GLY A 141 -10.76 17.78 2.24
CA GLY A 141 -11.11 18.80 1.26
C GLY A 141 -9.98 19.16 0.31
N ARG A 142 -10.35 19.46 -0.94
CA ARG A 142 -9.43 19.76 -2.05
C ARG A 142 -8.50 20.94 -1.75
N GLU A 143 -9.05 22.03 -1.23
CA GLU A 143 -8.35 23.31 -1.10
C GLU A 143 -7.29 23.26 -0.02
N ARG A 144 -7.65 22.74 1.17
CA ARG A 144 -6.70 22.51 2.26
C ARG A 144 -5.56 21.60 1.82
N PHE A 145 -5.89 20.49 1.14
CA PHE A 145 -4.87 19.59 0.60
C PHE A 145 -3.95 20.28 -0.42
N GLN A 146 -4.50 21.13 -1.30
CA GLN A 146 -3.70 21.89 -2.26
C GLN A 146 -2.80 22.90 -1.57
N CYS A 147 -3.30 23.64 -0.58
CA CYS A 147 -2.54 24.64 0.18
C CYS A 147 -1.40 23.99 0.97
N ASP A 148 -1.66 22.86 1.63
CA ASP A 148 -0.64 22.10 2.34
C ASP A 148 0.48 21.64 1.39
N LEU A 149 0.11 21.13 0.22
CA LEU A 149 1.07 20.68 -0.78
C LEU A 149 1.90 21.84 -1.35
N GLN A 150 1.27 23.00 -1.58
CA GLN A 150 1.96 24.21 -2.04
C GLN A 150 2.94 24.74 -1.01
N PHE A 151 2.53 24.74 0.27
CA PHE A 151 3.38 25.13 1.39
C PHE A 151 4.58 24.20 1.56
N MET A 152 4.37 22.87 1.56
CA MET A 152 5.46 21.90 1.74
C MET A 152 6.46 21.87 0.58
N LEU A 153 5.99 22.07 -0.66
CA LEU A 153 6.84 22.05 -1.85
C LEU A 153 7.44 23.42 -2.20
N GLY A 154 6.94 24.51 -1.59
CA GLY A 154 7.33 25.88 -1.92
C GLY A 154 7.01 26.27 -3.38
N LYS A 155 6.02 25.64 -4.00
CA LYS A 155 5.68 25.82 -5.43
C LYS A 155 4.17 25.86 -5.62
N THR A 156 3.69 26.69 -6.53
CA THR A 156 2.27 26.73 -6.91
C THR A 156 1.88 25.43 -7.62
N ILE A 157 0.92 24.71 -7.06
CA ILE A 157 0.37 23.48 -7.64
C ILE A 157 -0.87 23.84 -8.43
N THR A 158 -0.84 23.60 -9.73
CA THR A 158 -1.99 23.81 -10.62
C THR A 158 -3.18 22.96 -10.16
N SER A 159 -4.37 23.57 -10.09
CA SER A 159 -5.59 22.86 -9.69
C SER A 159 -5.94 21.66 -10.57
N PHE A 160 -5.47 21.62 -11.82
CA PHE A 160 -5.59 20.45 -12.69
C PHE A 160 -4.91 19.20 -12.12
N LYS A 161 -3.73 19.33 -11.49
CA LYS A 161 -3.03 18.19 -10.86
C LYS A 161 -3.83 17.62 -9.69
N ILE A 162 -4.42 18.51 -8.88
CA ILE A 162 -5.27 18.10 -7.76
C ILE A 162 -6.57 17.47 -8.25
N PHE A 163 -7.14 17.99 -9.35
CA PHE A 163 -8.30 17.38 -10.01
C PHE A 163 -8.00 15.95 -10.48
N LEU A 164 -6.82 15.73 -11.10
CA LEU A 164 -6.39 14.39 -11.48
C LEU A 164 -6.23 13.47 -10.27
N ILE A 165 -5.58 13.92 -9.19
CA ILE A 165 -5.44 13.12 -7.96
C ILE A 165 -6.81 12.78 -7.37
N ARG A 166 -7.74 13.74 -7.41
CA ARG A 166 -9.09 13.56 -6.89
C ARG A 166 -9.88 12.55 -7.71
N PHE A 167 -9.84 12.54 -9.04
CA PHE A 167 -10.73 11.69 -9.84
C PHE A 167 -10.02 10.51 -10.51
N LEU A 168 -8.85 10.73 -11.10
CA LEU A 168 -8.13 9.71 -11.87
C LEU A 168 -7.54 8.64 -10.96
N THR A 169 -6.95 9.04 -9.83
CA THR A 169 -6.36 8.10 -8.87
C THR A 169 -7.39 7.14 -8.30
N PRO A 170 -8.52 7.57 -7.69
CA PRO A 170 -9.51 6.61 -7.19
C PRO A 170 -10.16 5.80 -8.30
N ALA A 171 -10.35 6.34 -9.51
CA ALA A 171 -10.84 5.55 -10.64
C ALA A 171 -9.88 4.39 -10.96
N PHE A 172 -8.56 4.64 -10.99
CA PHE A 172 -7.56 3.59 -11.17
C PHE A 172 -7.63 2.53 -10.07
N PHE A 173 -7.69 2.93 -8.80
CA PHE A 173 -7.79 1.99 -7.68
C PHE A 173 -9.09 1.16 -7.72
N VAL A 174 -10.22 1.76 -8.11
CA VAL A 174 -11.50 1.05 -8.26
C VAL A 174 -11.44 0.05 -9.42
N LEU A 175 -10.82 0.41 -10.55
CA LEU A 175 -10.63 -0.52 -11.66
C LEU A 175 -9.73 -1.70 -11.26
N SER A 176 -8.62 -1.44 -10.58
CA SER A 176 -7.75 -2.49 -10.04
C SER A 176 -8.48 -3.38 -9.03
N PHE A 177 -9.35 -2.80 -8.20
CA PHE A 177 -10.18 -3.54 -7.25
C PHE A 177 -11.15 -4.48 -7.96
N ILE A 178 -11.88 -4.01 -8.97
CA ILE A 178 -12.79 -4.85 -9.77
C ILE A 178 -12.02 -5.98 -10.48
N GLN A 179 -10.88 -5.67 -11.08
CA GLN A 179 -10.03 -6.68 -11.73
C GLN A 179 -9.56 -7.75 -10.73
N THR A 180 -9.19 -7.33 -9.52
CA THR A 180 -8.73 -8.24 -8.46
C THR A 180 -9.88 -9.13 -7.99
N LEU A 181 -11.08 -8.57 -7.78
CA LEU A 181 -12.27 -9.36 -7.43
C LEU A 181 -12.61 -10.41 -8.49
N TYR A 182 -12.58 -10.04 -9.77
CA TYR A 182 -12.80 -10.98 -10.86
C TYR A 182 -11.80 -12.13 -10.87
N PHE A 183 -10.53 -11.85 -10.59
CA PHE A 183 -9.48 -12.87 -10.50
C PHE A 183 -9.68 -13.79 -9.29
N LEU A 184 -10.04 -13.22 -8.12
CA LEU A 184 -10.32 -14.02 -6.92
C LEU A 184 -11.52 -14.96 -7.11
N GLU A 185 -12.59 -14.50 -7.77
CA GLU A 185 -13.79 -15.32 -8.01
C GLU A 185 -13.52 -16.45 -9.01
N ARG A 186 -12.61 -16.24 -9.97
CA ARG A 186 -12.24 -17.26 -10.95
C ARG A 186 -11.32 -18.34 -10.38
N ASP A 187 -10.31 -17.94 -9.61
CA ASP A 187 -9.22 -18.84 -9.24
C ASP A 187 -9.43 -19.52 -7.87
N ASN A 188 -10.36 -19.05 -7.01
CA ASN A 188 -10.47 -19.56 -5.65
C ASN A 188 -11.90 -19.75 -5.12
N SER A 189 -12.16 -20.90 -4.49
CA SER A 189 -13.21 -21.02 -3.47
C SER A 189 -12.69 -20.38 -2.16
N PRO A 190 -13.42 -19.44 -1.53
CA PRO A 190 -12.90 -18.75 -0.37
C PRO A 190 -12.81 -19.70 0.83
N THR A 191 -11.59 -20.11 1.17
CA THR A 191 -11.30 -20.88 2.39
C THR A 191 -11.68 -20.05 3.61
N ALA A 192 -12.30 -20.67 4.62
CA ALA A 192 -12.73 -19.98 5.85
C ALA A 192 -11.61 -19.13 6.51
N LEU A 193 -10.36 -19.59 6.42
CA LEU A 193 -9.19 -18.89 6.93
C LEU A 193 -8.99 -17.51 6.27
N VAL A 194 -9.23 -17.41 4.95
CA VAL A 194 -9.10 -16.17 4.18
C VAL A 194 -10.18 -15.16 4.57
N ILE A 195 -11.41 -15.64 4.74
CA ILE A 195 -12.53 -14.79 5.17
C ILE A 195 -12.24 -14.24 6.57
N VAL A 196 -11.85 -15.11 7.50
CA VAL A 196 -11.56 -14.71 8.89
C VAL A 196 -10.42 -13.70 8.95
N SER A 197 -9.31 -13.93 8.23
CA SER A 197 -8.17 -13.00 8.25
C SER A 197 -8.53 -11.62 7.70
N GLN A 198 -9.33 -11.56 6.63
CA GLN A 198 -9.82 -10.30 6.06
C GLN A 198 -10.80 -9.58 6.98
N CYS A 199 -11.74 -10.31 7.59
CA CYS A 199 -12.67 -9.73 8.55
C CYS A 199 -11.95 -9.06 9.72
N VAL A 200 -10.87 -9.68 10.22
CA VAL A 200 -10.05 -9.08 11.30
C VAL A 200 -9.43 -7.77 10.83
N ILE A 201 -8.78 -7.74 9.65
CA ILE A 201 -8.14 -6.52 9.12
C ILE A 201 -9.17 -5.40 8.94
N TYR A 202 -10.31 -5.70 8.32
CA TYR A 202 -11.36 -4.71 8.07
C TYR A 202 -12.13 -4.29 9.32
N ALA A 203 -12.14 -5.10 10.38
CA ALA A 203 -12.79 -4.75 11.63
C ALA A 203 -11.97 -3.76 12.47
N ILE A 204 -10.64 -3.74 12.35
CA ILE A 204 -9.77 -2.90 13.19
C ILE A 204 -10.07 -1.41 13.02
N ALA A 205 -10.11 -0.92 11.78
CA ALA A 205 -10.36 0.51 11.50
C ALA A 205 -11.75 1.01 12.00
N PRO A 206 -12.88 0.35 11.68
CA PRO A 206 -14.18 0.75 12.21
C PRO A 206 -14.30 0.51 13.72
N ALA A 207 -13.69 -0.54 14.28
CA ALA A 207 -13.67 -0.73 15.73
C ALA A 207 -12.97 0.43 16.45
N TYR A 208 -11.83 0.90 15.91
CA TYR A 208 -11.15 2.08 16.43
C TYR A 208 -11.99 3.36 16.28
N MET A 209 -12.66 3.52 15.13
CA MET A 209 -13.57 4.65 14.89
C MET A 209 -14.73 4.65 15.90
N ILE A 210 -15.38 3.51 16.13
CA ILE A 210 -16.45 3.35 17.11
C ILE A 210 -15.93 3.66 18.51
N TYR A 211 -14.78 3.10 18.89
CA TYR A 211 -14.13 3.36 20.18
C TYR A 211 -13.90 4.86 20.41
N LYS A 212 -13.38 5.60 19.41
CA LYS A 212 -13.18 7.05 19.49
C LYS A 212 -14.51 7.81 19.61
N VAL A 213 -15.52 7.45 18.81
CA VAL A 213 -16.86 8.08 18.88
C VAL A 213 -17.51 7.82 20.24
N CYS A 214 -17.34 6.64 20.83
CA CYS A 214 -17.85 6.31 22.16
C CYS A 214 -17.21 7.17 23.27
N GLN A 215 -15.94 7.52 23.14
CA GLN A 215 -15.23 8.38 24.11
C GLN A 215 -15.54 9.87 23.99
N THR A 216 -15.94 10.35 22.81
CA THR A 216 -16.31 11.77 22.63
C THR A 216 -17.63 12.09 23.35
N ASN A 217 -17.69 13.25 24.02
CA ASN A 217 -18.88 13.71 24.72
C ASN A 217 -19.87 14.41 23.77
N GLY A 218 -21.18 14.22 23.97
CA GLY A 218 -22.23 14.92 23.21
C GLY A 218 -23.24 14.00 22.52
N THR A 219 -24.04 14.57 21.61
CA THR A 219 -25.01 13.84 20.76
C THR A 219 -24.32 13.16 19.57
N LEU A 220 -24.87 12.07 19.03
CA LEU A 220 -24.24 11.28 17.96
C LEU A 220 -23.80 12.13 16.76
N ARG A 221 -24.63 13.09 16.32
CA ARG A 221 -24.30 13.99 15.20
C ARG A 221 -23.13 14.92 15.52
N ASN A 222 -23.08 15.44 16.75
CA ASN A 222 -22.00 16.33 17.18
C ASN A 222 -20.70 15.56 17.37
N ARG A 223 -20.76 14.35 17.93
CA ARG A 223 -19.61 13.44 18.04
C ARG A 223 -19.02 13.11 16.67
N LEU A 224 -19.87 12.73 15.72
CA LEU A 224 -19.43 12.41 14.36
C LEU A 224 -18.81 13.63 13.67
N LYS A 225 -19.44 14.80 13.80
CA LYS A 225 -18.90 16.06 13.27
C LYS A 225 -17.55 16.43 13.89
N GLN A 226 -17.36 16.15 15.19
CA GLN A 226 -16.10 16.38 15.88
C GLN A 226 -15.01 15.39 15.45
N CYS A 227 -15.35 14.12 15.22
CA CYS A 227 -14.39 13.11 14.76
C CYS A 227 -13.93 13.32 13.31
N PHE A 228 -14.80 13.85 12.44
CA PHE A 228 -14.44 14.22 11.06
C PHE A 228 -13.92 15.65 10.93
N ALA A 229 -13.88 16.41 12.02
CA ALA A 229 -13.21 17.70 11.99
C ALA A 229 -11.71 17.44 11.78
N PRO A 230 -11.10 18.02 10.74
CA PRO A 230 -9.68 17.87 10.51
C PRO A 230 -8.91 18.44 11.70
N HIS A 231 -7.82 17.79 12.06
CA HIS A 231 -6.91 18.33 13.07
C HIS A 231 -6.30 19.63 12.55
N ASP A 232 -6.22 20.66 13.40
CA ASP A 232 -5.62 21.96 13.06
C ASP A 232 -4.10 21.79 12.91
N TRP A 233 -3.67 21.25 11.77
CA TRP A 233 -2.27 21.14 11.42
C TRP A 233 -1.73 22.54 11.09
N HIS A 234 -0.59 22.89 11.69
CA HIS A 234 0.16 24.09 11.34
C HIS A 234 1.66 23.86 11.55
N PRO A 235 2.53 24.59 10.83
CA PRO A 235 3.98 24.55 11.06
C PRO A 235 4.32 24.89 12.51
N VAL A 236 5.38 24.27 13.05
CA VAL A 236 5.86 24.51 14.42
C VAL A 236 6.50 25.90 14.53
N ASP A 237 7.23 26.32 13.48
CA ASP A 237 7.89 27.63 13.46
C ASP A 237 6.89 28.77 13.22
N ALA A 238 7.03 29.85 14.00
CA ALA A 238 6.11 30.98 13.96
C ALA A 238 6.09 31.70 12.60
N ASP A 239 7.25 31.84 11.94
CA ASP A 239 7.34 32.49 10.63
C ASP A 239 6.68 31.65 9.53
N ASN A 240 6.92 30.34 9.56
CA ASN A 240 6.28 29.38 8.64
C ASN A 240 4.76 29.32 8.86
N ARG A 241 4.30 29.46 10.10
CA ARG A 241 2.87 29.54 10.42
C ARG A 241 2.21 30.78 9.82
N ARG A 242 2.84 31.96 9.94
CA ARG A 242 2.31 33.20 9.32
C ARG A 242 2.22 33.07 7.81
N PHE A 243 3.27 32.53 7.17
CA PHE A 243 3.29 32.28 5.74
C PHE A 243 2.18 31.29 5.30
N TYR A 244 1.95 30.25 6.08
CA TYR A 244 0.86 29.30 5.83
C TYR A 244 -0.52 29.97 5.96
N GLU A 245 -0.74 30.77 6.99
CA GLU A 245 -1.98 31.53 7.21
C GLU A 245 -2.25 32.52 6.05
N GLU A 246 -1.21 33.16 5.51
CA GLU A 246 -1.32 34.03 4.34
C GLU A 246 -1.73 33.26 3.07
N ILE A 247 -1.10 32.10 2.79
CA ILE A 247 -1.47 31.25 1.65
C ILE A 247 -2.92 30.74 1.77
N MET A 248 -3.31 30.29 2.97
CA MET A 248 -4.68 29.83 3.24
C MET A 248 -5.68 30.97 3.03
N GLY A 249 -5.42 32.16 3.56
CA GLY A 249 -6.29 33.32 3.38
C GLY A 249 -6.43 33.73 1.90
N VAL A 250 -5.35 33.73 1.13
CA VAL A 250 -5.38 33.99 -0.32
C VAL A 250 -6.18 32.93 -1.06
N SER A 251 -6.06 31.66 -0.68
CA SER A 251 -6.82 30.58 -1.31
C SER A 251 -8.33 30.69 -1.05
N GLU A 252 -8.75 31.07 0.16
CA GLU A 252 -10.15 31.30 0.49
C GLU A 252 -10.72 32.49 -0.29
N MET A 253 -9.96 33.58 -0.44
CA MET A 253 -10.39 34.76 -1.21
C MET A 253 -10.60 34.44 -2.71
N LEU A 254 -9.68 33.69 -3.34
CA LEU A 254 -9.81 33.31 -4.76
C LEU A 254 -11.02 32.42 -5.03
N VAL A 255 -11.44 31.62 -4.05
CA VAL A 255 -12.63 30.76 -4.16
C VAL A 255 -13.91 31.59 -4.07
N MET A 256 -13.94 32.62 -3.22
CA MET A 256 -15.09 33.51 -3.12
C MET A 256 -15.31 34.28 -4.43
N ASP A 257 -14.23 34.81 -5.03
CA ASP A 257 -14.28 35.56 -6.29
C ASP A 257 -14.73 34.67 -7.46
N GLY A 258 -14.18 33.45 -7.57
CA GLY A 258 -14.62 32.47 -8.59
C GLY A 258 -16.02 31.88 -8.34
N GLY A 259 -16.50 31.93 -7.10
CA GLY A 259 -17.87 31.56 -6.72
C GLY A 259 -18.89 32.65 -7.10
N GLU A 260 -18.52 33.91 -6.92
CA GLU A 260 -19.33 35.07 -7.32
C GLU A 260 -19.43 35.19 -8.85
N GLU A 261 -18.35 34.96 -9.61
CA GLU A 261 -18.41 34.88 -11.09
C GLU A 261 -19.34 33.76 -11.58
N ASN A 262 -19.30 32.57 -10.98
CA ASN A 262 -20.20 31.47 -11.35
C ASN A 262 -21.66 31.70 -10.94
N CYS A 263 -21.91 32.52 -9.93
CA CYS A 263 -23.27 32.93 -9.52
C CYS A 263 -23.81 34.04 -10.44
N ALA A 264 -22.95 34.95 -10.90
CA ALA A 264 -23.30 36.03 -11.84
C ALA A 264 -23.53 35.54 -13.28
N VAL A 265 -22.92 34.42 -13.69
CA VAL A 265 -23.13 33.83 -15.03
C VAL A 265 -24.37 32.94 -15.12
N ASN A 266 -24.96 32.54 -13.98
CA ASN A 266 -26.15 31.69 -13.90
C ASN A 266 -27.44 32.42 -13.44
N ALA A 267 -27.41 33.76 -13.38
CA ALA A 267 -28.58 34.62 -13.13
C ALA A 267 -28.97 35.38 -14.41
#